data_AF-A0A7S2EVB7-F1
#
_entry.id   AF-A0A7S2EVB7-F1
#
_cell.length_a   1.000
_cell.length_b   1.000
_cell.length_c   1.000
_cell.angle_alpha   90.00
_cell.angle_beta   90.00
_cell.angle_gamma   90.00
#
_symmetry.space_group_name_H-M   'P 1'
#
loop_
_entity.id
_entity.type
_entity.pdbx_description
1 polymer ?
#
loop_
_entity_poly.entity_id
_entity_poly.type
_entity_poly.pdbx_seq_one_letter_code
_entity_poly.pdbx_strand_id
1 'polypeptide(L)'
;SKMNGDAATEKTFQLLKRELKRIKWLDPSTMDLVFDKYPWLGVQRGEILTAFCSLMHPIMAKKNALAFSKINILDTISNSRYINFTAAIADLFLARFDPQNPLSDADLESQSSDLRSKIEADVEDTAAVELLNKMLDIIGHTLRTNAYMEDRYALGLRLDPRAMVAEGENRELPYGVLFAHGRRFNAYHVRFRDISRGGMRLVTPGSAEQYAIESARHFDECYGLAYAQQLKNKDI
;
A
#
# COMPACT_ATOMS: atom_id res chain seq x y z
N SER A 1 -23.00 33.38 15.80
CA SER A 1 -22.93 32.28 14.82
C SER A 1 -22.01 32.54 13.61
N LYS A 2 -21.43 33.74 13.42
CA LYS A 2 -20.50 34.00 12.28
C LYS A 2 -19.13 33.31 12.39
N MET A 3 -18.59 33.09 13.59
CA MET A 3 -17.24 32.49 13.77
C MET A 3 -17.12 31.01 13.34
N ASN A 4 -18.23 30.25 13.30
CA ASN A 4 -18.20 28.85 12.88
C ASN A 4 -18.18 28.68 11.35
N GLY A 5 -18.65 29.66 10.58
CA GLY A 5 -18.66 29.62 9.12
C GLY A 5 -17.28 29.84 8.52
N ASP A 6 -16.52 30.80 9.04
CA ASP A 6 -15.19 31.14 8.53
C ASP A 6 -14.18 30.01 8.78
N ALA A 7 -14.24 29.35 9.94
CA ALA A 7 -13.37 28.21 10.26
C ALA A 7 -13.66 26.97 9.40
N ALA A 8 -14.91 26.74 9.02
CA ALA A 8 -15.30 25.64 8.13
C ALA A 8 -14.86 25.90 6.68
N THR A 9 -15.00 27.13 6.20
CA THR A 9 -14.52 27.54 4.87
C THR A 9 -13.00 27.45 4.78
N GLU A 10 -12.27 27.88 5.81
CA GLU A 10 -10.81 27.79 5.85
C GLU A 10 -10.32 26.33 5.82
N LYS A 11 -10.91 25.45 6.64
CA LYS A 11 -10.60 24.01 6.62
C LYS A 11 -10.87 23.38 5.25
N THR A 12 -11.98 23.76 4.62
CA THR A 12 -12.35 23.27 3.28
C THR A 12 -11.35 23.74 2.22
N PHE A 13 -10.92 24.99 2.30
CA PHE A 13 -9.94 25.55 1.38
C PHE A 13 -8.56 24.90 1.54
N GLN A 14 -8.10 24.69 2.77
CA GLN A 14 -6.82 24.00 3.03
C GLN A 14 -6.87 22.54 2.55
N LEU A 15 -7.98 21.84 2.77
CA LEU A 15 -8.21 20.51 2.23
C LEU A 15 -8.10 20.52 0.70
N LEU A 16 -8.84 21.40 0.02
CA LEU A 16 -8.81 21.51 -1.44
C LEU A 16 -7.39 21.79 -1.96
N LYS A 17 -6.66 22.72 -1.34
CA LYS A 17 -5.28 23.06 -1.71
C LYS A 17 -4.35 21.84 -1.59
N ARG A 18 -4.51 21.06 -0.52
CA ARG A 18 -3.75 19.82 -0.31
C ARG A 18 -4.07 18.80 -1.39
N GLU A 19 -5.35 18.55 -1.67
CA GLU A 19 -5.77 17.57 -2.68
C GLU A 19 -5.31 17.98 -4.09
N LEU A 20 -5.40 19.26 -4.47
CA LEU A 20 -4.91 19.75 -5.76
C LEU A 20 -3.41 19.51 -5.96
N LYS A 21 -2.59 19.70 -4.92
CA LYS A 21 -1.17 19.36 -4.96
C LYS A 21 -0.94 17.86 -5.17
N ARG A 22 -1.78 17.01 -4.56
CA ARG A 22 -1.68 15.54 -4.66
C ARG A 22 -2.06 15.02 -6.04
N ILE A 23 -3.13 15.55 -6.67
CA ILE A 23 -3.69 15.06 -7.93
C ILE A 23 -2.64 14.87 -9.03
N LYS A 24 -1.68 15.80 -9.13
CA LYS A 24 -0.58 15.73 -10.10
C LYS A 24 0.25 14.44 -10.00
N TRP A 25 0.32 13.86 -8.81
CA TRP A 25 1.19 12.74 -8.45
C TRP A 25 0.44 11.43 -8.20
N LEU A 26 -0.87 11.41 -8.40
CA LEU A 26 -1.67 10.19 -8.28
C LEU A 26 -1.44 9.26 -9.46
N ASP A 27 -1.56 7.96 -9.20
CA ASP A 27 -1.61 6.96 -10.25
C ASP A 27 -2.94 7.08 -11.03
N PRO A 28 -2.96 6.79 -12.34
CA PRO A 28 -4.22 6.80 -13.10
C PRO A 28 -5.31 5.91 -12.49
N SER A 29 -4.95 4.76 -11.91
CA SER A 29 -5.92 3.91 -11.22
C SER A 29 -6.52 4.58 -9.98
N THR A 30 -5.74 5.41 -9.28
CA THR A 30 -6.25 6.21 -8.17
C THR A 30 -7.25 7.25 -8.66
N MET A 31 -6.92 7.93 -9.76
CA MET A 31 -7.80 8.96 -10.33
C MET A 31 -9.14 8.36 -10.76
N ASP A 32 -9.14 7.26 -11.50
CA ASP A 32 -10.35 6.54 -11.90
C ASP A 32 -11.19 6.13 -10.67
N LEU A 33 -10.54 5.58 -9.65
CA LEU A 33 -11.22 5.15 -8.43
C LEU A 33 -11.91 6.31 -7.68
N VAL A 34 -11.26 7.47 -7.54
CA VAL A 34 -11.77 8.56 -6.69
C VAL A 34 -12.46 9.69 -7.42
N PHE A 35 -12.37 9.78 -8.75
CA PHE A 35 -13.06 10.83 -9.51
C PHE A 35 -14.19 10.28 -10.36
N ASP A 36 -14.05 9.05 -10.86
CA ASP A 36 -15.03 8.45 -11.76
C ASP A 36 -15.92 7.43 -11.04
N LYS A 37 -15.32 6.53 -10.24
CA LYS A 37 -16.05 5.40 -9.64
C LYS A 37 -16.67 5.71 -8.27
N TYR A 38 -15.88 6.23 -7.33
CA TYR A 38 -16.29 6.49 -5.94
C TYR A 38 -15.78 7.84 -5.40
N PRO A 39 -16.38 8.98 -5.82
CA PRO A 39 -15.98 10.31 -5.34
C PRO A 39 -15.98 10.50 -3.82
N TRP A 40 -16.86 9.80 -3.11
CA TRP A 40 -16.96 9.86 -1.66
C TRP A 40 -15.75 9.26 -0.93
N LEU A 41 -14.97 8.41 -1.59
CA LEU A 41 -13.79 7.77 -1.00
C LEU A 41 -12.74 8.83 -0.64
N GLY A 42 -12.58 9.82 -1.51
CA GLY A 42 -11.57 10.86 -1.41
C GLY A 42 -10.17 10.37 -1.80
N VAL A 43 -9.33 11.31 -2.21
CA VAL A 43 -7.98 11.06 -2.76
C VAL A 43 -7.10 10.28 -1.79
N GLN A 44 -7.12 10.61 -0.49
CA GLN A 44 -6.23 9.99 0.49
C GLN A 44 -6.49 8.47 0.62
N ARG A 45 -7.76 8.06 0.73
CA ARG A 45 -8.15 6.64 0.77
C ARG A 45 -7.84 5.95 -0.55
N GLY A 46 -8.19 6.58 -1.68
CA GLY A 46 -7.90 5.99 -2.99
C GLY A 46 -6.41 5.73 -3.21
N GLU A 47 -5.54 6.67 -2.83
CA GLU A 47 -4.09 6.51 -2.95
C GLU A 47 -3.56 5.35 -2.08
N ILE A 48 -4.09 5.19 -0.86
CA ILE A 48 -3.75 4.06 0.02
C ILE A 48 -4.17 2.74 -0.63
N LEU A 49 -5.39 2.66 -1.16
CA LEU A 49 -5.92 1.45 -1.76
C LEU A 49 -5.14 1.02 -2.99
N THR A 50 -4.85 1.93 -3.92
CA THR A 50 -4.07 1.58 -5.12
C THR A 50 -2.60 1.27 -4.81
N ALA A 51 -2.04 1.91 -3.78
CA ALA A 51 -0.73 1.55 -3.26
C ALA A 51 -0.73 0.14 -2.68
N PHE A 52 -1.76 -0.21 -1.90
CA PHE A 52 -1.91 -1.56 -1.35
C PHE A 52 -2.09 -2.60 -2.45
N CYS A 53 -2.86 -2.33 -3.51
CA CYS A 53 -2.93 -3.24 -4.66
C CYS A 53 -1.55 -3.52 -5.27
N SER A 54 -0.76 -2.46 -5.47
CA SER A 54 0.58 -2.58 -6.03
C SER A 54 1.55 -3.33 -5.11
N LEU A 55 1.42 -3.15 -3.80
CA LEU A 55 2.17 -3.87 -2.78
C LEU A 55 1.73 -5.35 -2.67
N MET A 56 0.43 -5.63 -2.81
CA MET A 56 -0.13 -6.98 -2.65
C MET A 56 0.22 -7.88 -3.82
N HIS A 57 0.33 -7.33 -5.03
CA HIS A 57 0.56 -8.15 -6.23
C HIS A 57 1.76 -9.11 -6.12
N PRO A 58 2.99 -8.69 -5.76
CA PRO A 58 4.11 -9.63 -5.61
C PRO A 58 3.96 -10.60 -4.42
N ILE A 59 3.13 -10.27 -3.43
CA ILE A 59 2.90 -11.12 -2.25
C ILE A 59 1.88 -12.21 -2.58
N MET A 60 0.75 -11.81 -3.15
CA MET A 60 -0.41 -12.67 -3.40
C MET A 60 -0.24 -13.52 -4.65
N ALA A 61 0.46 -13.03 -5.69
CA ALA A 61 0.72 -13.80 -6.90
C ALA A 61 1.57 -15.06 -6.62
N LYS A 62 2.39 -15.07 -5.56
CA LYS A 62 3.13 -16.27 -5.12
C LYS A 62 2.22 -17.38 -4.63
N LYS A 63 1.07 -17.02 -4.04
CA LYS A 63 0.07 -17.99 -3.55
C LYS A 63 -0.80 -18.50 -4.70
N ASN A 64 -1.34 -17.60 -5.50
CA ASN A 64 -2.15 -17.95 -6.66
C ASN A 64 -2.10 -16.82 -7.71
N ALA A 65 -1.23 -16.98 -8.71
CA ALA A 65 -1.03 -15.97 -9.76
C ALA A 65 -2.27 -15.71 -10.62
N LEU A 66 -3.19 -16.68 -10.74
CA LEU A 66 -4.43 -16.53 -11.51
C LEU A 66 -5.47 -15.74 -10.71
N ALA A 67 -5.70 -16.12 -9.45
CA ALA A 67 -6.66 -15.44 -8.59
C ALA A 67 -6.20 -14.01 -8.25
N PHE A 68 -4.90 -13.83 -8.01
CA PHE A 68 -4.30 -12.57 -7.58
C PHE A 68 -3.48 -11.90 -8.68
N SER A 69 -4.00 -11.91 -9.91
CA SER A 69 -3.48 -11.08 -10.98
C SER A 69 -3.62 -9.59 -10.61
N LYS A 70 -2.77 -8.72 -11.16
CA LYS A 70 -2.87 -7.27 -10.94
C LYS A 70 -4.28 -6.71 -11.20
N ILE A 71 -4.94 -7.22 -12.25
CA ILE A 71 -6.29 -6.80 -12.64
C ILE A 71 -7.29 -7.28 -11.59
N ASN A 72 -7.25 -8.57 -11.21
CA ASN A 72 -8.18 -9.12 -10.22
C ASN A 72 -8.07 -8.41 -8.87
N ILE A 73 -6.86 -8.10 -8.41
CA ILE A 73 -6.64 -7.34 -7.18
C ILE A 73 -7.30 -5.96 -7.26
N LEU A 74 -7.13 -5.25 -8.39
CA LEU A 74 -7.74 -3.94 -8.60
C LEU A 74 -9.28 -4.03 -8.70
N ASP A 75 -9.79 -5.08 -9.34
CA ASP A 75 -11.23 -5.34 -9.45
C ASP A 75 -11.83 -5.63 -8.07
N THR A 76 -11.17 -6.43 -7.22
CA THR A 76 -11.62 -6.70 -5.86
C THR A 76 -11.70 -5.41 -5.03
N ILE A 77 -10.66 -4.56 -5.02
CA ILE A 77 -10.68 -3.36 -4.17
C ILE A 77 -11.69 -2.30 -4.62
N SER A 78 -12.07 -2.34 -5.90
CA SER A 78 -12.99 -1.39 -6.53
C SER A 78 -14.37 -1.99 -6.77
N ASN A 79 -14.64 -3.21 -6.30
CA ASN A 79 -15.93 -3.86 -6.44
C ASN A 79 -16.96 -3.19 -5.52
N SER A 80 -18.16 -2.91 -6.02
CA SER A 80 -19.23 -2.30 -5.22
C SER A 80 -19.64 -3.13 -4.00
N ARG A 81 -19.44 -4.45 -4.04
CA ARG A 81 -19.69 -5.35 -2.89
C ARG A 81 -18.67 -5.18 -1.77
N TYR A 82 -17.43 -4.80 -2.10
CA TYR A 82 -16.30 -4.79 -1.15
C TYR A 82 -15.79 -3.39 -0.83
N ILE A 83 -16.23 -2.35 -1.55
CA ILE A 83 -15.71 -0.98 -1.44
C ILE A 83 -15.84 -0.41 -0.02
N ASN A 84 -16.86 -0.79 0.74
CA ASN A 84 -17.02 -0.35 2.12
C ASN A 84 -15.96 -0.99 3.04
N PHE A 85 -15.62 -2.27 2.82
CA PHE A 85 -14.55 -2.94 3.56
C PHE A 85 -13.19 -2.35 3.18
N THR A 86 -12.94 -2.09 1.90
CA THR A 86 -11.67 -1.50 1.47
C THR A 86 -11.51 -0.08 1.99
N ALA A 87 -12.58 0.73 1.97
CA ALA A 87 -12.59 2.05 2.61
C ALA A 87 -12.29 1.97 4.12
N ALA A 88 -12.90 1.00 4.84
CA ALA A 88 -12.64 0.78 6.26
C ALA A 88 -11.18 0.36 6.54
N ILE A 89 -10.57 -0.45 5.67
CA ILE A 89 -9.14 -0.81 5.75
C ILE A 89 -8.27 0.45 5.59
N ALA A 90 -8.61 1.33 4.63
CA ALA A 90 -7.89 2.59 4.44
C ALA A 90 -8.06 3.54 5.65
N ASP A 91 -9.25 3.59 6.24
CA ASP A 91 -9.52 4.36 7.47
C ASP A 91 -8.70 3.83 8.66
N LEU A 92 -8.62 2.50 8.82
CA LEU A 92 -7.81 1.89 9.86
C LEU A 92 -6.31 2.19 9.68
N PHE A 93 -5.82 2.17 8.45
CA PHE A 93 -4.46 2.58 8.13
C PHE A 93 -4.21 4.05 8.52
N LEU A 94 -5.13 4.95 8.18
CA LEU A 94 -5.03 6.35 8.56
C LEU A 94 -5.02 6.49 10.09
N ALA A 95 -5.99 5.89 10.79
CA ALA A 95 -6.04 5.93 12.25
C ALA A 95 -4.74 5.42 12.90
N ARG A 96 -4.13 4.35 12.36
CA ARG A 96 -2.87 3.80 12.87
C ARG A 96 -1.69 4.77 12.80
N PHE A 97 -1.65 5.62 11.78
CA PHE A 97 -0.54 6.54 11.51
C PHE A 97 -0.88 8.01 11.70
N ASP A 98 -2.01 8.32 12.35
CA ASP A 98 -2.39 9.69 12.68
C ASP A 98 -1.27 10.36 13.52
N PRO A 99 -0.69 11.49 13.07
CA PRO A 99 0.39 12.15 13.79
C PRO A 99 0.00 12.75 15.15
N GLN A 100 -1.29 13.02 15.37
CA GLN A 100 -1.81 13.62 16.60
C GLN A 100 -2.28 12.55 17.58
N ASN A 101 -2.97 11.52 17.08
CA ASN A 101 -3.54 10.46 17.91
C ASN A 101 -3.39 9.09 17.23
N PRO A 102 -2.17 8.54 17.15
CA PRO A 102 -1.95 7.26 16.48
C PRO A 102 -2.62 6.13 17.25
N LEU A 103 -3.29 5.23 16.53
CA LEU A 103 -3.90 4.04 17.12
C LEU A 103 -2.85 3.17 17.82
N SER A 104 -3.17 2.69 19.03
CA SER A 104 -2.30 1.77 19.76
C SER A 104 -2.26 0.39 19.10
N ASP A 105 -1.25 -0.42 19.41
CA ASP A 105 -1.17 -1.78 18.87
C ASP A 105 -2.34 -2.66 19.35
N ALA A 106 -2.82 -2.46 20.59
CA ALA A 106 -3.97 -3.18 21.12
C ALA A 106 -5.28 -2.79 20.41
N ASP A 107 -5.48 -1.48 20.18
CA ASP A 107 -6.66 -0.99 19.46
C ASP A 107 -6.63 -1.38 17.98
N LEU A 108 -5.43 -1.37 17.35
CA LEU A 108 -5.26 -1.86 15.98
C LEU A 108 -5.66 -3.33 15.88
N GLU A 109 -5.21 -4.17 16.80
CA GLU A 109 -5.56 -5.60 16.79
C GLU A 109 -7.05 -5.80 17.00
N SER A 110 -7.66 -5.10 17.97
CA SER A 110 -9.10 -5.18 18.22
C SER A 110 -9.91 -4.77 17.00
N GLN A 111 -9.61 -3.61 16.40
CA GLN A 111 -10.36 -3.12 15.22
C GLN A 111 -10.10 -3.98 13.98
N SER A 112 -8.89 -4.51 13.82
CA SER A 112 -8.57 -5.47 12.75
C SER A 112 -9.38 -6.75 12.93
N SER A 113 -9.46 -7.29 14.15
CA SER A 113 -10.23 -8.49 14.46
C SER A 113 -11.72 -8.29 14.17
N ASP A 114 -12.31 -7.17 14.61
CA ASP A 114 -13.70 -6.84 14.32
C ASP A 114 -13.98 -6.74 12.81
N LEU A 115 -13.05 -6.14 12.06
CA LEU A 115 -13.19 -6.00 10.62
C LEU A 115 -13.02 -7.34 9.90
N ARG A 116 -12.09 -8.20 10.34
CA ARG A 116 -11.96 -9.59 9.86
C ARG A 116 -13.26 -10.37 10.06
N SER A 117 -13.89 -10.28 11.23
CA SER A 117 -15.16 -10.97 11.50
C SER A 117 -16.30 -10.49 10.59
N LYS A 118 -16.36 -9.19 10.27
CA LYS A 118 -17.35 -8.66 9.32
C LYS A 118 -17.09 -9.14 7.89
N ILE A 119 -15.82 -9.14 7.47
CA ILE A 119 -15.43 -9.66 6.14
C ILE A 119 -15.83 -11.13 6.02
N GLU A 120 -15.53 -11.96 7.02
CA GLU A 120 -15.86 -13.38 7.01
C GLU A 120 -17.37 -13.64 6.97
N ALA A 121 -18.18 -12.79 7.62
CA ALA A 121 -19.63 -12.91 7.62
C ALA A 121 -20.29 -12.49 6.29
N ASP A 122 -19.75 -11.47 5.63
CA ASP A 122 -20.45 -10.78 4.53
C ASP A 122 -19.81 -11.03 3.14
N VAL A 123 -18.62 -11.65 3.07
CA VAL A 123 -17.89 -11.90 1.82
C VAL A 123 -17.78 -13.39 1.53
N GLU A 124 -18.49 -13.85 0.51
CA GLU A 124 -18.48 -15.27 0.09
C GLU A 124 -17.26 -15.66 -0.77
N ASP A 125 -16.65 -14.70 -1.46
CA ASP A 125 -15.49 -14.93 -2.33
C ASP A 125 -14.23 -15.12 -1.48
N THR A 126 -13.72 -16.34 -1.44
CA THR A 126 -12.55 -16.72 -0.64
C THR A 126 -11.29 -15.98 -1.06
N ALA A 127 -11.11 -15.66 -2.35
CA ALA A 127 -9.96 -14.87 -2.80
C ALA A 127 -10.08 -13.41 -2.34
N ALA A 128 -11.29 -12.85 -2.35
CA ALA A 128 -11.54 -11.52 -1.81
C ALA A 128 -11.31 -11.46 -0.29
N VAL A 129 -11.82 -12.44 0.47
CA VAL A 129 -11.55 -12.57 1.92
C VAL A 129 -10.04 -12.60 2.19
N GLU A 130 -9.31 -13.44 1.47
CA GLU A 130 -7.86 -13.57 1.65
C GLU A 130 -7.12 -12.27 1.34
N LEU A 131 -7.48 -11.58 0.25
CA LEU A 131 -6.87 -10.30 -0.12
C LEU A 131 -7.14 -9.22 0.93
N LEU A 132 -8.39 -9.07 1.37
CA LEU A 132 -8.78 -8.05 2.36
C LEU A 132 -8.11 -8.30 3.71
N ASN A 133 -8.06 -9.56 4.15
CA ASN A 133 -7.34 -9.94 5.37
C ASN A 133 -5.84 -9.67 5.26
N LYS A 134 -5.23 -9.94 4.09
CA LYS A 134 -3.82 -9.63 3.88
C LYS A 134 -3.54 -8.12 3.90
N MET A 135 -4.46 -7.31 3.40
CA MET A 135 -4.35 -5.85 3.50
C MET A 135 -4.36 -5.37 4.96
N LEU A 136 -5.14 -6.00 5.84
CA LEU A 136 -5.12 -5.73 7.28
C LEU A 136 -3.76 -6.09 7.92
N ASP A 137 -3.21 -7.26 7.59
CA ASP A 137 -1.89 -7.68 8.09
C ASP A 137 -0.79 -6.66 7.73
N ILE A 138 -0.92 -6.05 6.54
CA ILE A 138 0.05 -5.08 6.03
C ILE A 138 0.00 -3.76 6.80
N ILE A 139 -1.15 -3.39 7.36
CA ILE A 139 -1.23 -2.26 8.29
C ILE A 139 -0.36 -2.56 9.52
N GLY A 140 -0.53 -3.75 10.12
CA GLY A 140 0.25 -4.18 11.29
C GLY A 140 1.76 -4.29 11.01
N HIS A 141 2.14 -4.65 9.78
CA HIS A 141 3.53 -4.69 9.37
C HIS A 141 4.08 -3.37 8.82
N THR A 142 3.29 -2.31 8.72
CA THR A 142 3.80 -0.99 8.35
C THR A 142 4.42 -0.34 9.59
N LEU A 143 5.71 -0.02 9.52
CA LEU A 143 6.43 0.61 10.62
C LEU A 143 6.33 2.14 10.57
N ARG A 144 6.34 2.72 9.37
CA ARG A 144 6.22 4.17 9.13
C ARG A 144 5.60 4.45 7.78
N THR A 145 4.95 5.60 7.64
CA THR A 145 4.42 6.10 6.38
C THR A 145 4.63 7.62 6.27
N ASN A 146 4.68 8.12 5.03
CA ASN A 146 4.63 9.56 4.76
C ASN A 146 3.22 10.06 4.41
N ALA A 147 2.16 9.27 4.64
CA ALA A 147 0.79 9.59 4.21
C ALA A 147 0.29 11.00 4.58
N TYR A 148 0.75 11.51 5.74
CA TYR A 148 0.39 12.83 6.29
C TYR A 148 1.33 13.97 5.88
N MET A 149 2.37 13.69 5.10
CA MET A 149 3.26 14.73 4.57
C MET A 149 2.58 15.42 3.37
N GLU A 150 2.47 16.74 3.41
CA GLU A 150 1.80 17.53 2.37
C GLU A 150 2.57 17.52 1.04
N ASP A 151 3.87 17.80 1.09
CA ASP A 151 4.72 17.99 -0.09
C ASP A 151 5.51 16.71 -0.42
N ARG A 152 4.79 15.62 -0.69
CA ARG A 152 5.37 14.35 -1.17
C ARG A 152 5.14 14.13 -2.66
N TYR A 153 5.95 13.29 -3.31
CA TYR A 153 5.74 12.88 -4.72
C TYR A 153 5.08 11.51 -4.86
N ALA A 154 5.09 10.71 -3.80
CA ALA A 154 4.57 9.35 -3.74
C ALA A 154 4.20 8.99 -2.31
N LEU A 155 3.33 8.00 -2.15
CA LEU A 155 3.12 7.33 -0.87
C LEU A 155 4.29 6.39 -0.61
N GLY A 156 4.89 6.48 0.56
CA GLY A 156 6.03 5.68 0.98
C GLY A 156 5.73 4.96 2.28
N LEU A 157 6.02 3.65 2.31
CA LEU A 157 5.83 2.76 3.46
C LEU A 157 7.18 2.15 3.85
N ARG A 158 7.52 2.20 5.13
CA ARG A 158 8.57 1.35 5.71
C ARG A 158 7.90 0.12 6.27
N LEU A 159 8.24 -1.05 5.76
CA LEU A 159 7.61 -2.32 6.11
C LEU A 159 8.54 -3.14 7.01
N ASP A 160 7.93 -3.90 7.92
CA ASP A 160 8.55 -5.09 8.49
C ASP A 160 8.79 -6.09 7.35
N PRO A 161 10.05 -6.51 7.10
CA PRO A 161 10.36 -7.45 6.03
C PRO A 161 9.60 -8.77 6.11
N ARG A 162 9.13 -9.18 7.29
CA ARG A 162 8.30 -10.39 7.49
C ARG A 162 7.02 -10.36 6.64
N ALA A 163 6.48 -9.19 6.35
CA ALA A 163 5.29 -9.05 5.50
C ALA A 163 5.49 -9.50 4.06
N MET A 164 6.74 -9.49 3.59
CA MET A 164 7.12 -9.77 2.21
C MET A 164 7.59 -11.21 1.98
N VAL A 165 7.74 -11.99 3.05
CA VAL A 165 8.20 -13.38 3.00
C VAL A 165 7.00 -14.30 3.07
N ALA A 166 6.90 -15.25 2.13
CA ALA A 166 5.82 -16.23 2.15
C ALA A 166 6.01 -17.23 3.30
N GLU A 167 4.92 -17.82 3.76
CA GLU A 167 4.99 -18.86 4.79
C GLU A 167 5.81 -20.06 4.30
N GLY A 168 6.75 -20.55 5.11
CA GLY A 168 7.68 -21.63 4.74
C GLY A 168 8.84 -21.21 3.83
N GLU A 169 8.91 -19.96 3.39
CA GLU A 169 10.02 -19.47 2.57
C GLU A 169 11.26 -19.21 3.42
N ASN A 170 12.32 -20.00 3.20
CA ASN A 170 13.60 -19.82 3.89
C ASN A 170 14.45 -18.74 3.19
N ARG A 171 14.26 -17.48 3.59
CA ARG A 171 15.04 -16.31 3.12
C ARG A 171 15.62 -15.52 4.29
N GLU A 172 16.83 -14.97 4.12
CA GLU A 172 17.42 -14.05 5.09
C GLU A 172 16.55 -12.79 5.17
N LEU A 173 16.11 -12.42 6.37
CA LEU A 173 15.29 -11.23 6.54
C LEU A 173 16.14 -9.97 6.30
N PRO A 174 15.73 -9.07 5.39
CA PRO A 174 16.35 -7.76 5.26
C PRO A 174 16.34 -6.99 6.57
N TYR A 175 17.25 -6.03 6.73
CA TYR A 175 17.19 -5.04 7.81
C TYR A 175 16.01 -4.07 7.64
N GLY A 176 15.63 -3.78 6.39
CA GLY A 176 14.45 -2.98 6.11
C GLY A 176 14.01 -3.02 4.67
N VAL A 177 12.69 -2.88 4.50
CA VAL A 177 12.04 -2.74 3.19
C VAL A 177 11.31 -1.41 3.15
N LEU A 178 11.57 -0.61 2.12
CA LEU A 178 10.77 0.56 1.78
C LEU A 178 10.02 0.27 0.49
N PHE A 179 8.74 0.60 0.48
CA PHE A 179 7.89 0.58 -0.70
C PHE A 179 7.46 2.02 -1.02
N ALA A 180 7.42 2.38 -2.30
CA ALA A 180 6.85 3.64 -2.74
C ALA A 180 5.88 3.43 -3.91
N HIS A 181 4.74 4.11 -3.87
CA HIS A 181 3.71 4.13 -4.90
C HIS A 181 3.45 5.58 -5.33
N GLY A 182 3.60 5.87 -6.62
CA GLY A 182 3.32 7.18 -7.18
C GLY A 182 2.83 7.09 -8.61
N ARG A 183 2.69 8.25 -9.26
CA ARG A 183 2.15 8.33 -10.63
C ARG A 183 2.92 7.45 -11.61
N ARG A 184 2.30 6.33 -12.02
CA ARG A 184 2.84 5.37 -13.00
C ARG A 184 4.15 4.69 -12.57
N PHE A 185 4.45 4.65 -11.27
CA PHE A 185 5.58 3.89 -10.78
C PHE A 185 5.32 3.27 -9.41
N ASN A 186 5.99 2.14 -9.21
CA ASN A 186 6.18 1.53 -7.90
C ASN A 186 7.69 1.39 -7.70
N ALA A 187 8.16 1.39 -6.45
CA ALA A 187 9.56 1.16 -6.14
C ALA A 187 9.72 0.36 -4.85
N TYR A 188 10.73 -0.51 -4.84
CA TYR A 188 11.21 -1.15 -3.63
C TYR A 188 12.66 -0.71 -3.37
N HIS A 189 12.97 -0.51 -2.10
CA HIS A 189 14.34 -0.42 -1.60
C HIS A 189 14.48 -1.47 -0.51
N VAL A 190 15.37 -2.44 -0.74
CA VAL A 190 15.70 -3.50 0.21
C VAL A 190 17.13 -3.29 0.70
N ARG A 191 17.34 -3.37 2.02
CA ARG A 191 18.66 -3.28 2.65
C ARG A 191 18.85 -4.36 3.71
N PHE A 192 20.06 -4.92 3.80
CA PHE A 192 20.45 -5.96 4.77
C PHE A 192 21.31 -5.45 5.93
N ARG A 193 21.63 -4.15 5.93
CA ARG A 193 22.35 -3.44 6.99
C ARG A 193 21.70 -2.07 7.16
N ASP A 194 21.98 -1.40 8.27
CA ASP A 194 21.50 -0.03 8.47
C ASP A 194 22.07 0.92 7.40
N ILE A 195 23.38 0.83 7.17
CA ILE A 195 24.03 1.50 6.03
C ILE A 195 24.28 0.46 4.94
N SER A 196 23.60 0.60 3.81
CA SER A 196 23.74 -0.25 2.64
C SER A 196 24.13 0.57 1.41
N ARG A 197 25.01 0.01 0.58
CA ARG A 197 25.36 0.57 -0.73
C ARG A 197 24.78 -0.32 -1.81
N GLY A 198 24.12 0.30 -2.80
CA GLY A 198 23.49 -0.39 -3.91
C GLY A 198 23.17 0.60 -5.04
N GLY A 199 22.95 0.07 -6.24
CA GLY A 199 22.50 0.87 -7.38
C GLY A 199 20.98 1.05 -7.39
N MET A 200 20.51 1.93 -8.27
CA MET A 200 19.09 2.04 -8.63
C MET A 200 18.88 1.36 -9.99
N ARG A 201 17.81 0.57 -10.11
CA ARG A 201 17.41 -0.06 -11.37
C ARG A 201 16.02 0.41 -11.75
N LEU A 202 15.89 0.89 -12.99
CA LEU A 202 14.62 1.25 -13.60
C LEU A 202 14.22 0.17 -14.60
N VAL A 203 12.99 -0.32 -14.50
CA VAL A 203 12.39 -1.25 -15.47
C VAL A 203 11.19 -0.53 -16.08
N THR A 204 11.15 -0.44 -17.40
CA THR A 204 10.07 0.20 -18.17
C THR A 204 9.39 -0.81 -19.07
N PRO A 205 8.39 -1.56 -18.58
CA PRO A 205 7.72 -2.59 -19.36
C PRO A 205 7.02 -2.00 -20.58
N GLY A 206 7.11 -2.68 -21.72
CA GLY A 206 6.57 -2.19 -23.00
C GLY A 206 5.09 -2.47 -23.21
N SER A 207 4.49 -3.35 -22.41
CA SER A 207 3.07 -3.71 -22.49
C SER A 207 2.46 -3.94 -21.09
N ALA A 208 1.12 -4.02 -21.02
CA ALA A 208 0.41 -4.31 -19.78
C ALA A 208 0.73 -5.71 -19.23
N GLU A 209 0.90 -6.69 -20.13
CA GLU A 209 1.25 -8.07 -19.79
C GLU A 209 2.67 -8.14 -19.22
N GLN A 210 3.63 -7.48 -19.88
CA GLN A 210 4.99 -7.36 -19.34
C GLN A 210 4.98 -6.64 -18.00
N TYR A 211 4.20 -5.58 -17.85
CA TYR A 211 4.08 -4.87 -16.59
C TYR A 211 3.50 -5.73 -15.47
N ALA A 212 2.52 -6.60 -15.75
CA ALA A 212 2.02 -7.55 -14.78
C ALA A 212 3.09 -8.55 -14.34
N ILE A 213 3.83 -9.14 -15.29
CA ILE A 213 4.93 -10.08 -14.99
C ILE A 213 6.01 -9.40 -14.13
N GLU A 214 6.46 -8.21 -14.55
CA GLU A 214 7.49 -7.46 -13.82
C GLU A 214 6.99 -7.04 -12.43
N SER A 215 5.73 -6.63 -12.30
CA SER A 215 5.14 -6.24 -11.02
C SER A 215 5.04 -7.42 -10.04
N ALA A 216 4.80 -8.64 -10.52
CA ALA A 216 4.73 -9.83 -9.66
C ALA A 216 6.11 -10.23 -9.12
N ARG A 217 7.19 -10.03 -9.88
CA ARG A 217 8.57 -10.35 -9.46
C ARG A 217 9.35 -9.18 -8.86
N HIS A 218 8.76 -7.98 -8.83
CA HIS A 218 9.47 -6.73 -8.53
C HIS A 218 10.21 -6.75 -7.17
N PHE A 219 9.53 -7.21 -6.11
CA PHE A 219 10.16 -7.32 -4.80
C PHE A 219 11.30 -8.36 -4.80
N ASP A 220 11.07 -9.53 -5.39
CA ASP A 220 12.03 -10.63 -5.41
C ASP A 220 13.30 -10.27 -6.19
N GLU A 221 13.16 -9.53 -7.29
CA GLU A 221 14.29 -9.01 -8.05
C GLU A 221 15.10 -7.99 -7.22
N CYS A 222 14.43 -7.05 -6.56
CA CYS A 222 15.09 -6.08 -5.68
C CYS A 222 15.81 -6.77 -4.51
N TYR A 223 15.14 -7.73 -3.87
CA TYR A 223 15.69 -8.56 -2.80
C TYR A 223 16.95 -9.30 -3.27
N GLY A 224 16.88 -10.00 -4.40
CA GLY A 224 18.01 -10.79 -4.92
C GLY A 224 19.24 -9.93 -5.22
N LEU A 225 19.03 -8.75 -5.80
CA LEU A 225 20.11 -7.79 -6.06
C LEU A 225 20.72 -7.26 -4.76
N ALA A 226 19.88 -6.86 -3.79
CA ALA A 226 20.35 -6.38 -2.49
C ALA A 226 21.11 -7.46 -1.71
N TYR A 227 20.64 -8.70 -1.76
CA TYR A 227 21.26 -9.85 -1.10
C TYR A 227 22.61 -10.19 -1.73
N ALA A 228 22.70 -10.21 -3.07
CA ALA A 228 23.98 -10.42 -3.75
C ALA A 228 25.01 -9.33 -3.41
N GLN A 229 24.58 -8.07 -3.27
CA GLN A 229 25.46 -6.99 -2.82
C GLN A 229 25.89 -7.15 -1.37
N GLN A 230 25.00 -7.64 -0.49
CA GLN A 230 25.33 -7.93 0.90
C GLN A 230 26.42 -9.00 1.01
N LEU A 231 26.34 -10.08 0.23
CA LEU A 231 27.34 -11.15 0.23
C LEU A 231 28.71 -10.63 -0.25
N LYS A 232 28.75 -9.85 -1.34
CA LYS A 232 30.00 -9.22 -1.83
C LYS A 232 30.67 -8.32 -0.79
N ASN A 233 29.87 -7.63 0.03
CA ASN A 233 30.36 -6.73 1.09
C ASN A 233 30.62 -7.42 2.43
N LYS A 234 30.46 -8.75 2.54
CA LYS A 234 30.90 -9.55 3.72
C LYS A 234 32.33 -10.09 3.52
N ASP A 235 32.79 -10.20 2.28
CA ASP A 235 34.12 -10.71 1.92
C ASP A 235 35.21 -9.60 1.81
N ILE A 236 34.88 -8.38 2.24
CA ILE A 236 35.76 -7.20 2.32
C ILE A 236 35.80 -6.75 3.78
#